data_AF-E9HP57-F1
#
_entry.id   AF-E9HP57-F1
#
_cell.length_a   1.000
_cell.length_b   1.000
_cell.length_c   1.000
_cell.angle_alpha   90.00
_cell.angle_beta   90.00
_cell.angle_gamma   90.00
#
_symmetry.space_group_name_H-M   'P 1'
#
loop_
_entity.id
_entity.type
_entity.pdbx_description
1 polymer ?
#
loop_
_entity_poly.entity_id
_entity_poly.type
_entity_poly.pdbx_seq_one_letter_code
_entity_poly.pdbx_strand_id
1 'polypeptide(L)'
;GSHIHLWQFLKELLSQPTVHGSAIRWLDRQRGVFKIEDSVRVAKLWGKRKNRPAMNYDKLSRSIRQYYRKGIMKKTERSQRLVYQFCQPYA
;
A
#
# COMPACT_ATOMS: atom_id res chain seq x y z
N GLY A 1 -6.68 -3.10 20.50
CA GLY A 1 -6.72 -3.54 19.09
C GLY A 1 -5.72 -2.74 18.29
N SER A 2 -4.76 -3.37 17.63
CA SER A 2 -3.49 -2.72 17.24
C SER A 2 -3.68 -1.42 16.43
N HIS A 3 -2.98 -0.36 16.86
CA HIS A 3 -2.87 0.92 16.17
C HIS A 3 -1.94 0.78 14.95
N ILE A 4 -2.30 -0.04 13.96
CA ILE A 4 -1.55 -0.14 12.71
C ILE A 4 -1.94 0.99 11.73
N HIS A 5 -0.93 1.58 11.10
CA HIS A 5 -1.07 2.53 9.99
C HIS A 5 -1.14 1.81 8.63
N LEU A 6 -1.78 2.42 7.63
CA LEU A 6 -1.91 1.82 6.29
C LEU A 6 -0.55 1.47 5.67
N TRP A 7 0.46 2.32 5.81
CA TRP A 7 1.79 2.06 5.24
C TRP A 7 2.45 0.80 5.85
N GLN A 8 2.28 0.55 7.15
CA GLN A 8 2.78 -0.65 7.82
C GLN A 8 2.06 -1.89 7.31
N PHE A 9 0.73 -1.81 7.20
CA PHE A 9 -0.10 -2.88 6.65
C PHE A 9 0.29 -3.24 5.21
N LEU A 10 0.54 -2.26 4.35
CA LEU A 10 0.98 -2.52 2.98
C LEU A 10 2.34 -3.25 2.95
N LYS A 11 3.26 -2.91 3.87
CA LYS A 11 4.53 -3.64 4.02
C LYS A 11 4.34 -5.08 4.52
N GLU A 12 3.42 -5.32 5.44
CA GLU A 12 3.08 -6.68 5.89
C GLU A 12 2.51 -7.55 4.76
N LEU A 13 1.72 -6.97 3.85
CA LEU A 13 1.27 -7.71 2.68
C LEU A 13 2.43 -8.01 1.73
N LEU A 14 3.28 -7.01 1.49
CA LEU A 14 4.46 -7.12 0.64
C LEU A 14 5.53 -8.08 1.17
N SER A 15 5.56 -8.37 2.48
CA SER A 15 6.47 -9.35 3.08
C SER A 15 6.01 -10.80 2.94
N GLN A 16 4.79 -11.03 2.43
CA GLN A 16 4.21 -12.37 2.24
C GLN A 16 3.80 -12.59 0.77
N PRO A 17 4.77 -12.59 -0.17
CA PRO A 17 4.46 -12.68 -1.60
C PRO A 17 3.77 -13.98 -2.00
N THR A 18 3.99 -15.09 -1.28
CA THR A 18 3.29 -16.36 -1.50
C THR A 18 1.78 -16.26 -1.24
N VAL A 19 1.37 -15.44 -0.28
CA VAL A 19 -0.04 -15.27 0.12
C VAL A 19 -0.71 -14.10 -0.63
N HIS A 20 0.06 -13.02 -0.86
CA HIS A 20 -0.47 -11.73 -1.30
C HIS A 20 0.08 -11.22 -2.63
N GLY A 21 0.98 -11.95 -3.30
CA GLY A 21 1.64 -11.50 -4.53
C GLY A 21 0.70 -11.16 -5.69
N SER A 22 -0.46 -11.80 -5.77
CA SER A 22 -1.51 -11.48 -6.76
C SER A 22 -2.33 -10.23 -6.41
N ALA A 23 -2.20 -9.71 -5.19
CA ALA A 23 -2.87 -8.49 -4.73
C ALA A 23 -1.93 -7.28 -4.69
N ILE A 24 -0.71 -7.47 -4.22
CA ILE A 24 0.30 -6.43 -4.07
C ILE A 24 1.70 -7.07 -4.12
N ARG A 25 2.63 -6.44 -4.83
CA ARG A 25 4.00 -6.94 -4.97
C ARG A 25 5.01 -5.82 -5.16
N TRP A 26 6.27 -6.12 -4.84
CA TRP A 26 7.39 -5.28 -5.20
C TRP A 26 7.58 -5.28 -6.72
N LEU A 27 7.82 -4.10 -7.30
CA LEU A 27 8.42 -3.95 -8.61
C LEU A 27 9.94 -3.75 -8.50
N ASP A 28 10.35 -3.00 -7.47
CA ASP A 28 11.75 -2.79 -7.09
C ASP A 28 11.79 -2.61 -5.57
N ARG A 29 12.24 -3.65 -4.87
CA ARG A 29 12.29 -3.65 -3.40
C ARG A 29 13.34 -2.68 -2.86
N GLN A 30 14.48 -2.51 -3.54
CA GLN A 30 15.55 -1.63 -3.07
C GLN A 30 15.15 -0.15 -3.17
N ARG A 31 14.44 0.22 -4.23
CA ARG A 31 13.91 1.59 -4.40
C ARG A 31 12.56 1.82 -3.70
N GLY A 32 12.00 0.78 -3.05
CA GLY A 32 10.70 0.84 -2.38
C GLY A 32 9.51 0.96 -3.33
N VAL A 33 9.64 0.56 -4.60
CA VAL A 33 8.59 0.65 -5.61
C VAL A 33 7.73 -0.63 -5.59
N PHE A 34 6.43 -0.46 -5.42
CA PHE A 34 5.46 -1.55 -5.41
C PHE A 34 4.25 -1.23 -6.26
N LYS A 35 3.53 -2.29 -6.64
CA LYS A 35 2.28 -2.20 -7.38
C LYS A 35 1.17 -2.92 -6.63
N ILE A 36 0.01 -2.30 -6.57
CA ILE A 36 -1.24 -2.96 -6.19
C ILE A 36 -1.81 -3.60 -7.47
N GLU A 37 -1.82 -4.93 -7.53
CA GLU A 37 -2.36 -5.68 -8.66
C GLU A 37 -3.89 -5.86 -8.54
N ASP A 38 -4.38 -6.12 -7.31
CA ASP A 38 -5.81 -6.20 -7.01
C ASP A 38 -6.19 -5.17 -5.94
N SER A 39 -6.65 -4.02 -6.43
CA SER A 39 -7.06 -2.88 -5.60
C SER A 39 -8.25 -3.20 -4.68
N VAL A 40 -9.18 -4.05 -5.14
CA VAL A 40 -10.37 -4.43 -4.37
C VAL A 40 -9.96 -5.34 -3.22
N ARG A 41 -9.11 -6.34 -3.49
CA ARG A 41 -8.63 -7.27 -2.45
C ARG A 41 -7.79 -6.55 -1.40
N VAL A 42 -6.87 -5.66 -1.78
CA VAL A 42 -6.08 -4.87 -0.81
C VAL A 42 -6.99 -4.00 0.07
N ALA A 43 -8.00 -3.34 -0.51
CA ALA A 43 -8.96 -2.53 0.25
C ALA A 43 -9.81 -3.37 1.21
N LYS A 44 -10.28 -4.55 0.79
CA LYS A 44 -11.01 -5.49 1.65
C LYS A 44 -10.16 -5.98 2.82
N LEU A 45 -8.90 -6.35 2.58
CA LEU A 45 -7.97 -6.78 3.63
C LEU A 45 -7.71 -5.64 4.63
N TRP A 46 -7.55 -4.41 4.15
CA TRP A 46 -7.41 -3.24 5.02
C TRP A 46 -8.68 -2.96 5.84
N GLY A 47 -9.85 -3.05 5.20
CA GLY A 47 -11.15 -2.92 5.85
C GLY A 47 -11.31 -3.93 6.98
N LYS A 48 -11.00 -5.21 6.72
CA LYS A 48 -10.97 -6.27 7.74
C LYS A 48 -10.02 -5.92 8.89
N ARG A 49 -8.79 -5.49 8.57
CA ARG A 49 -7.77 -5.13 9.58
C ARG A 49 -8.21 -4.00 10.53
N LYS A 50 -8.97 -3.03 10.03
CA LYS A 50 -9.43 -1.85 10.81
C LYS A 50 -10.88 -1.93 11.28
N ASN A 51 -11.54 -3.07 11.07
CA ASN A 51 -12.98 -3.24 11.28
C ASN A 51 -13.82 -2.13 10.60
N ARG A 52 -13.53 -1.86 9.32
CA ARG A 52 -14.21 -0.87 8.48
C ARG A 52 -14.81 -1.57 7.25
N PRO A 53 -16.04 -2.11 7.33
CA PRO A 53 -16.63 -2.91 6.24
C PRO A 53 -16.85 -2.09 4.95
N ALA A 54 -17.07 -0.78 5.07
CA ALA A 54 -17.23 0.13 3.94
C ALA A 54 -15.88 0.63 3.34
N MET A 55 -14.76 -0.03 3.63
CA MET A 55 -13.46 0.31 3.04
C MET A 55 -13.44 -0.06 1.55
N ASN A 56 -12.94 0.84 0.71
CA ASN A 56 -12.74 0.62 -0.71
C ASN A 56 -11.41 1.26 -1.16
N TYR A 57 -11.04 1.05 -2.42
CA TYR A 57 -9.77 1.53 -2.94
C TYR A 57 -9.72 3.06 -3.04
N ASP A 58 -10.82 3.76 -3.30
CA ASP A 58 -10.83 5.22 -3.38
C ASP A 58 -10.46 5.85 -2.03
N LYS A 59 -11.01 5.31 -0.93
CA LYS A 59 -10.67 5.72 0.44
C LYS A 59 -9.24 5.34 0.81
N LEU A 60 -8.81 4.13 0.48
CA LEU A 60 -7.45 3.66 0.73
C LEU A 60 -6.41 4.51 -0.01
N SER A 61 -6.63 4.74 -1.30
CA SER A 61 -5.75 5.55 -2.15
C SER A 61 -5.71 7.01 -1.69
N ARG A 62 -6.81 7.53 -1.09
CA ARG A 62 -6.82 8.87 -0.47
C ARG A 62 -5.81 8.96 0.67
N SER A 63 -5.75 7.95 1.55
CA SER A 63 -4.74 7.88 2.62
C SER A 63 -3.32 7.74 2.07
N ILE A 64 -3.11 6.97 0.98
CA ILE A 64 -1.81 6.91 0.31
C ILE A 64 -1.37 8.30 -0.19
N ARG A 65 -2.28 9.06 -0.82
CA ARG A 65 -1.97 10.43 -1.29
C ARG A 65 -1.60 11.38 -0.14
N GLN A 66 -2.16 11.18 1.05
CA GLN A 66 -1.77 11.96 2.24
C GLN A 66 -0.33 11.65 2.69
N TYR A 67 0.20 10.47 2.40
CA TYR A 67 1.59 10.12 2.71
C TYR A 67 2.62 10.89 1.90
N TYR A 68 2.24 11.48 0.76
CA TYR A 68 3.14 12.31 -0.05
C TYR A 68 3.62 13.54 0.72
N ARG A 69 2.71 14.23 1.40
CA ARG A 69 3.06 15.40 2.22
C ARG A 69 3.84 15.03 3.48
N LYS A 70 3.70 13.78 3.95
CA LYS A 70 4.37 13.28 5.15
C LYS A 70 5.75 12.66 4.85
N GLY A 71 6.17 12.63 3.59
CA GLY A 71 7.43 11.99 3.20
C GLY A 71 7.49 10.48 3.42
N ILE A 72 6.35 9.80 3.59
CA ILE A 72 6.32 8.33 3.78
C ILE A 72 6.32 7.61 2.43
N MET A 73 5.63 8.20 1.45
CA MET A 73 5.58 7.72 0.07
C MET A 73 5.75 8.89 -0.88
N LYS A 74 6.04 8.58 -2.14
CA LYS A 74 6.06 9.55 -3.25
C LYS A 74 5.42 8.95 -4.49
N LYS A 75 5.12 9.81 -5.47
CA LYS A 75 4.85 9.35 -6.84
C LYS A 75 6.15 8.80 -7.42
N THR A 76 6.04 7.75 -8.22
CA THR A 76 7.14 7.29 -9.07
C THR A 76 7.48 8.35 -10.12
N GLU A 77 8.73 8.34 -10.60
CA GLU A 77 9.23 9.24 -11.66
C GLU A 77 8.30 9.21 -12.89
N ARG A 78 7.96 8.00 -13.35
CA ARG A 78 6.89 7.80 -14.32
C ARG A 78 5.60 7.50 -13.58
N SER A 79 4.58 8.34 -13.76
CA SER A 79 3.25 8.06 -13.21
C SER A 79 2.68 6.80 -13.87
N GLN A 80 2.41 5.79 -13.05
CA GLN A 80 1.80 4.54 -13.48
C GLN A 80 0.63 4.20 -12.56
N ARG A 81 -0.44 3.68 -13.16
CA ARG A 81 -1.66 3.31 -12.45
C ARG A 81 -1.35 2.22 -11.42
N LEU A 82 -1.78 2.45 -10.18
CA LEU A 82 -1.61 1.55 -9.02
C LEU A 82 -0.16 1.31 -8.57
N VAL A 83 0.80 2.10 -9.07
CA VAL A 83 2.21 2.01 -8.68
C VAL A 83 2.55 3.13 -7.72
N TYR A 84 3.29 2.76 -6.67
CA TYR A 84 3.66 3.65 -5.57
C TYR A 84 5.10 3.40 -5.15
N GLN A 85 5.69 4.38 -4.48
CA GLN A 85 7.05 4.28 -3.96
C GLN A 85 7.11 4.74 -2.52
N PHE A 86 7.68 3.92 -1.64
CA PHE A 86 8.09 4.32 -0.31
C PHE A 86 9.31 5.24 -0.36
N CYS A 87 9.35 6.26 0.49
CA CYS A 87 10.54 7.07 0.70
C CYS A 87 11.43 6.39 1.76
N GLN A 88 12.74 6.67 1.75
CA GLN A 88 13.62 6.30 2.88
C GLN A 88 13.21 7.08 4.14
N PRO A 89 13.25 6.49 5.35
CA PRO A 89 13.70 5.13 5.69
C PRO A 89 12.59 4.06 5.64
N TYR A 90 11.46 4.35 4.99
CA TYR A 90 10.29 3.45 4.97
C TYR A 90 10.35 2.36 3.90
N ALA A 91 11.25 2.49 2.92
CA ALA A 91 11.46 1.52 1.83
C ALA A 91 11.99 0.17 2.35
#